data_AF-A0A1Q7W8E2-F1
#
_entry.id   AF-A0A1Q7W8E2-F1
#
_cell.length_a   1.000
_cell.length_b   1.000
_cell.length_c   1.000
_cell.angle_alpha   90.00
_cell.angle_beta   90.00
_cell.angle_gamma   90.00
#
_symmetry.space_group_name_H-M   'P 1'
#
loop_
_entity.id
_entity.type
_entity.pdbx_description
1 polymer ?
#
loop_
_entity_poly.entity_id
_entity_poly.type
_entity_poly.pdbx_seq_one_letter_code
_entity_poly.pdbx_strand_id
1 'polypeptide(L)'
;MESLTKRRLEAGTLDALIAGAFGPQVGIKDRRELSDGFFNAAFRLLLTDGRDVVLKASPPPGAALLTYERDIMRAEVEFFRAAAMTGVPLPELLHAGFDRGLIDGDYVVLSAVDGVTWDSVRSSLEESSTSALRRELGGYLARLHRVSNPKSTTPSDTASPCRCPATNCWTWSGGTGRRWPASARRPWCTSTCGPATS
;
A
#
# COMPACT_ATOMS: atom_id res chain seq x y z
N MET A 1 5.97 -7.43 21.47
CA MET A 1 5.58 -6.01 21.64
C MET A 1 4.09 -5.94 21.30
N GLU A 2 3.23 -5.85 22.31
CA GLU A 2 1.78 -5.74 22.09
C GLU A 2 1.47 -4.32 21.59
N SER A 3 0.88 -4.21 20.41
CA SER A 3 0.51 -2.91 19.84
C SER A 3 -0.85 -2.47 20.39
N LEU A 4 -0.89 -1.32 21.05
CA LEU A 4 -2.08 -0.73 21.68
C LEU A 4 -3.20 -0.40 20.67
N THR A 5 -2.91 -0.46 19.36
CA THR A 5 -3.87 -0.19 18.27
C THR A 5 -4.52 -1.45 17.69
N LYS A 6 -4.01 -2.66 18.00
CA LYS A 6 -4.56 -3.91 17.46
C LYS A 6 -5.82 -4.33 18.21
N ARG A 7 -6.97 -4.22 17.53
CA ARG A 7 -8.22 -4.81 18.01
C ARG A 7 -8.09 -6.34 18.05
N ARG A 8 -8.44 -6.95 19.18
CA ARG A 8 -8.68 -8.40 19.21
C ARG A 8 -10.07 -8.67 18.65
N LEU A 9 -10.15 -9.46 17.58
CA LEU A 9 -11.40 -9.95 17.02
C LEU A 9 -11.56 -11.42 17.40
N GLU A 10 -12.66 -11.73 18.06
CA GLU A 10 -12.99 -13.10 18.41
C GLU A 10 -13.45 -13.87 17.16
N ALA A 11 -13.31 -15.20 17.19
CA ALA A 11 -13.66 -16.05 16.05
C ALA A 11 -15.11 -15.85 15.59
N GLY A 12 -16.05 -15.73 16.55
CA GLY A 12 -17.46 -15.48 16.22
C GLY A 12 -17.72 -14.13 15.55
N THR A 13 -16.94 -13.10 15.87
CA THR A 13 -16.99 -11.81 15.18
C THR A 13 -16.50 -11.95 13.74
N LEU A 14 -15.40 -12.66 13.51
CA LEU A 14 -14.89 -12.91 12.15
C LEU A 14 -15.92 -13.68 11.31
N ASP A 15 -16.57 -14.70 11.89
CA ASP A 15 -17.62 -15.46 11.21
C ASP A 15 -18.80 -14.57 10.83
N ALA A 16 -19.26 -13.71 11.73
CA ALA A 16 -20.36 -12.78 11.47
C ALA A 16 -20.01 -11.77 10.37
N LEU A 17 -18.77 -11.24 10.35
CA LEU A 17 -18.31 -10.32 9.31
C LEU A 17 -18.24 -11.00 7.93
N ILE A 18 -17.72 -12.23 7.86
CA ILE A 18 -17.64 -13.00 6.62
C ILE A 18 -19.03 -13.38 6.10
N ALA A 19 -19.93 -13.80 7.00
CA ALA A 19 -21.32 -14.08 6.67
C ALA A 19 -22.05 -12.81 6.16
N GLY A 20 -21.77 -11.65 6.75
CA GLY A 20 -22.29 -10.36 6.27
C GLY A 20 -21.75 -9.96 4.90
N ALA A 21 -20.47 -10.23 4.63
CA ALA A 21 -19.80 -9.86 3.38
C ALA A 21 -20.19 -10.75 2.20
N PHE A 22 -20.36 -12.06 2.43
CA PHE A 22 -20.51 -13.06 1.36
C PHE A 22 -21.76 -13.94 1.45
N GLY A 23 -22.60 -13.71 2.47
CA GLY A 23 -23.81 -14.46 2.73
C GLY A 23 -23.63 -15.53 3.82
N PRO A 24 -24.72 -15.92 4.51
CA PRO A 24 -24.68 -16.80 5.69
C PRO A 24 -24.20 -18.22 5.41
N GLN A 25 -24.18 -18.65 4.15
CA GLN A 25 -23.68 -19.95 3.70
C GLN A 25 -22.15 -20.03 3.63
N VAL A 26 -21.45 -18.88 3.62
CA VAL A 26 -20.00 -18.82 3.56
C VAL A 26 -19.45 -18.70 4.98
N GLY A 27 -18.69 -19.70 5.39
CA GLY A 27 -18.02 -19.75 6.69
C GLY A 27 -16.51 -19.74 6.55
N ILE A 28 -15.81 -19.82 7.69
CA ILE A 28 -14.34 -19.84 7.73
C ILE A 28 -13.84 -21.24 8.12
N LYS A 29 -13.01 -21.83 7.26
CA LYS A 29 -12.32 -23.12 7.48
C LYS A 29 -11.05 -22.97 8.30
N ASP A 30 -10.25 -21.94 8.01
CA ASP A 30 -8.98 -21.68 8.70
C ASP A 30 -8.79 -20.18 8.96
N ARG A 31 -8.11 -19.87 10.07
CA ARG A 31 -7.90 -18.50 10.57
C ARG A 31 -6.45 -18.34 11.01
N ARG A 32 -5.77 -17.35 10.44
CA ARG A 32 -4.42 -16.97 10.84
C ARG A 32 -4.33 -15.46 11.02
N GLU A 33 -3.96 -15.03 12.22
CA GLU A 33 -3.63 -13.61 12.45
C GLU A 33 -2.31 -13.26 11.76
N LEU A 34 -2.28 -12.12 11.08
CA LEU A 34 -1.10 -11.55 10.43
C LEU A 34 -0.46 -10.55 11.39
N SER A 35 0.52 -11.03 12.17
CA SER A 35 1.17 -10.25 13.23
C SER A 35 2.15 -9.19 12.73
N ASP A 36 2.60 -9.29 11.48
CA ASP A 36 3.73 -8.51 10.94
C ASP A 36 3.37 -7.04 10.59
N GLY A 37 2.10 -6.65 10.76
CA GLY A 37 1.62 -5.27 10.62
C GLY A 37 1.65 -4.48 11.92
N PHE A 38 1.88 -3.17 11.83
CA PHE A 38 2.05 -2.29 12.99
C PHE A 38 0.74 -1.65 13.51
N PHE A 39 -0.35 -1.64 12.73
CA PHE A 39 -1.53 -0.82 13.04
C PHE A 39 -2.88 -1.56 13.06
N ASN A 40 -3.24 -2.24 11.97
CA ASN A 40 -4.58 -2.82 11.84
C ASN A 40 -4.59 -4.30 12.22
N ALA A 41 -5.70 -4.76 12.81
CA ALA A 41 -5.94 -6.18 13.00
C ALA A 41 -6.18 -6.81 11.62
N ALA A 42 -5.31 -7.73 11.23
CA ALA A 42 -5.34 -8.37 9.92
C ALA A 42 -5.35 -9.89 10.08
N PHE A 43 -6.24 -10.56 9.36
CA PHE A 43 -6.42 -12.00 9.42
C PHE A 43 -6.43 -12.57 8.00
N ARG A 44 -5.63 -13.60 7.73
CA ARG A 44 -5.78 -14.45 6.55
C ARG A 44 -6.78 -15.55 6.88
N LEU A 45 -7.77 -15.73 6.03
CA LEU A 45 -8.92 -16.59 6.24
C LEU A 45 -9.11 -17.48 5.01
N LEU A 46 -9.19 -18.79 5.23
CA LEU A 46 -9.64 -19.73 4.20
C LEU A 46 -11.15 -19.93 4.33
N LEU A 47 -11.92 -19.60 3.30
CA LEU A 47 -13.38 -19.67 3.33
C LEU A 47 -13.89 -21.05 2.90
N THR A 48 -15.14 -21.38 3.28
CA THR A 48 -15.76 -22.68 2.96
C THR A 48 -15.91 -22.92 1.47
N ASP A 49 -16.11 -21.86 0.69
CA ASP A 49 -16.20 -21.88 -0.78
C ASP A 49 -14.84 -21.92 -1.50
N GLY A 50 -13.74 -21.98 -0.75
CA GLY A 50 -12.38 -22.13 -1.27
C GLY A 50 -11.64 -20.82 -1.52
N ARG A 51 -12.25 -19.66 -1.29
CA ARG A 51 -11.54 -18.37 -1.38
C ARG A 51 -10.55 -18.21 -0.22
N ASP A 52 -9.37 -17.68 -0.54
CA ASP A 52 -8.37 -17.25 0.44
C ASP A 52 -8.36 -15.72 0.48
N VAL A 53 -8.63 -15.16 1.65
CA VAL A 53 -8.88 -13.73 1.82
C VAL A 53 -8.10 -13.16 2.99
N VAL A 54 -7.85 -11.85 2.94
CA VAL A 54 -7.31 -11.07 4.05
C VAL A 54 -8.37 -10.09 4.52
N LEU A 55 -8.82 -10.25 5.77
CA LEU A 55 -9.68 -9.29 6.45
C LEU A 55 -8.80 -8.30 7.22
N LYS A 56 -8.97 -7.01 6.97
CA LYS A 56 -8.36 -5.93 7.77
C LYS A 56 -9.46 -5.11 8.43
N ALA A 57 -9.36 -4.91 9.73
CA ALA A 57 -10.31 -4.09 10.48
C ALA A 57 -9.63 -2.83 11.01
N SER A 58 -10.38 -1.73 11.06
CA SER A 58 -9.91 -0.48 11.66
C SER A 58 -9.58 -0.68 13.14
N PRO A 59 -8.67 0.13 13.70
CA PRO A 59 -8.47 0.20 15.14
C PRO A 59 -9.79 0.55 15.87
N PRO A 60 -9.91 0.21 17.16
CA PRO A 60 -11.11 0.54 17.92
C PRO A 60 -11.28 2.06 18.07
N PRO A 61 -12.51 2.58 18.17
CA PRO A 61 -12.81 4.03 18.14
C PRO A 61 -12.21 4.86 19.29
N GLY A 62 -11.66 4.21 20.33
CA GLY A 62 -10.93 4.84 21.44
C GLY A 62 -9.41 4.71 21.38
N ALA A 63 -8.85 4.11 20.32
CA ALA A 63 -7.40 4.06 20.17
C ALA A 63 -6.82 5.48 19.99
N ALA A 64 -5.67 5.74 20.60
CA ALA A 64 -4.94 6.99 20.39
C ALA A 64 -4.38 7.01 18.97
N LEU A 65 -5.19 7.49 18.03
CA LEU A 65 -4.87 7.57 16.62
C LEU A 65 -4.34 8.96 16.26
N LEU A 66 -3.31 9.00 15.41
CA LEU A 66 -2.88 10.22 14.74
C LEU A 66 -3.98 10.70 13.78
N THR A 67 -4.00 12.00 13.48
CA THR A 67 -5.13 12.60 12.73
C THR A 67 -5.33 11.99 11.33
N TYR A 68 -4.28 11.46 10.70
CA TYR A 68 -4.35 10.74 9.41
C TYR A 68 -4.74 9.26 9.52
N GLU A 69 -4.89 8.74 10.75
CA GLU A 69 -5.30 7.36 11.02
C GLU A 69 -6.82 7.26 11.26
N ARG A 70 -7.48 8.41 11.49
CA ARG A 70 -8.95 8.52 11.41
C ARG A 70 -9.34 8.30 9.94
N ASP A 71 -10.14 7.27 9.68
CA ASP A 71 -10.57 6.84 8.33
C ASP A 71 -9.55 6.05 7.48
N ILE A 72 -8.52 5.44 8.08
CA ILE A 72 -7.50 4.67 7.35
C ILE A 72 -8.07 3.56 6.44
N MET A 73 -9.15 2.89 6.86
CA MET A 73 -9.83 1.88 6.04
C MET A 73 -10.55 2.48 4.83
N ARG A 74 -11.09 3.69 4.94
CA ARG A 74 -11.75 4.37 3.81
C ARG A 74 -10.75 4.77 2.76
N ALA A 75 -9.60 5.30 3.18
CA ALA A 75 -8.49 5.60 2.29
C ALA A 75 -7.98 4.33 1.59
N GLU A 76 -7.93 3.19 2.31
CA GLU A 76 -7.53 1.91 1.73
C GLU A 76 -8.52 1.42 0.66
N VAL A 77 -9.83 1.53 0.90
CA VAL A 77 -10.87 1.23 -0.11
C VAL A 77 -10.72 2.11 -1.35
N GLU A 78 -10.53 3.42 -1.17
CA GLU A 78 -10.33 4.35 -2.28
C GLU A 78 -9.06 4.03 -3.07
N PHE A 79 -7.96 3.71 -2.37
CA PHE A 79 -6.71 3.28 -2.99
C PHE A 79 -6.91 2.03 -3.85
N PHE A 80 -7.49 0.96 -3.32
CA PHE A 80 -7.66 -0.29 -4.09
C PHE A 80 -8.55 -0.10 -5.31
N ARG A 81 -9.64 0.68 -5.18
CA ARG A 81 -10.51 1.00 -6.32
C ARG A 81 -9.78 1.76 -7.43
N ALA A 82 -8.98 2.76 -7.06
CA ALA A 82 -8.27 3.58 -8.03
C ALA A 82 -7.07 2.82 -8.65
N ALA A 83 -6.38 2.04 -7.84
CA ALA A 83 -5.19 1.31 -8.25
C ALA A 83 -5.50 0.06 -9.10
N ALA A 84 -6.70 -0.52 -9.00
CA ALA A 84 -7.13 -1.66 -9.81
C ALA A 84 -6.97 -1.44 -11.33
N MET A 85 -7.03 -0.19 -11.79
CA MET A 85 -6.89 0.17 -13.20
C MET A 85 -5.44 0.28 -13.69
N THR A 86 -4.45 0.11 -12.82
CA THR A 86 -3.03 0.41 -13.14
C THR A 86 -2.22 -0.78 -13.65
N GLY A 87 -2.79 -1.98 -13.61
CA GLY A 87 -2.05 -3.22 -13.94
C GLY A 87 -0.89 -3.50 -12.98
N VAL A 88 -0.95 -2.98 -11.75
CA VAL A 88 -0.06 -3.36 -10.66
C VAL A 88 -0.65 -4.62 -10.01
N PRO A 89 0.16 -5.65 -9.69
CA PRO A 89 -0.32 -6.84 -9.01
C PRO A 89 -0.68 -6.48 -7.57
N LEU A 90 -1.96 -6.20 -7.36
CA LEU A 90 -2.54 -5.84 -6.07
C LEU A 90 -3.58 -6.89 -5.66
N PRO A 91 -3.79 -7.08 -4.35
CA PRO A 91 -4.99 -7.74 -3.86
C PRO A 91 -6.26 -7.14 -4.47
N GLU A 92 -7.23 -8.00 -4.78
CA GLU A 92 -8.55 -7.58 -5.23
C GLU A 92 -9.38 -7.15 -4.03
N LEU A 93 -10.08 -6.01 -4.12
CA LEU A 93 -11.04 -5.59 -3.11
C LEU A 93 -12.36 -6.37 -3.28
N LEU A 94 -12.57 -7.38 -2.44
CA LEU A 94 -13.75 -8.25 -2.48
C LEU A 94 -14.93 -7.66 -1.71
N HIS A 95 -14.67 -6.98 -0.59
CA HIS A 95 -15.70 -6.36 0.22
C HIS A 95 -15.17 -5.15 0.99
N ALA A 96 -16.03 -4.16 1.20
CA ALA A 96 -15.80 -3.04 2.11
C ALA A 96 -17.05 -2.86 2.96
N GLY A 97 -16.90 -3.03 4.28
CA GLY A 97 -17.99 -2.93 5.24
C GLY A 97 -17.78 -1.79 6.23
N PHE A 98 -18.87 -1.10 6.54
CA PHE A 98 -18.91 0.01 7.50
C PHE A 98 -19.81 -0.45 8.65
N ASP A 99 -19.30 -1.28 9.54
CA ASP A 99 -20.11 -1.99 10.53
C ASP A 99 -20.02 -1.32 11.90
N ARG A 100 -21.05 -0.55 12.22
CA ARG A 100 -21.19 0.10 13.54
C ARG A 100 -21.75 -0.83 14.63
N GLY A 101 -22.23 -2.02 14.28
CA GLY A 101 -22.88 -2.96 15.20
C GLY A 101 -21.95 -4.04 15.74
N LEU A 102 -21.19 -4.72 14.88
CA LEU A 102 -20.32 -5.84 15.29
C LEU A 102 -18.96 -5.37 15.79
N ILE A 103 -18.36 -4.40 15.09
CA ILE A 103 -17.01 -3.94 15.41
C ILE A 103 -16.92 -2.43 15.63
N ASP A 104 -18.02 -1.67 15.57
CA ASP A 104 -17.97 -0.21 15.72
C ASP A 104 -16.82 0.43 14.90
N GLY A 105 -16.73 0.03 13.63
CA GLY A 105 -15.56 0.30 12.79
C GLY A 105 -15.70 -0.18 11.36
N ASP A 106 -14.74 0.26 10.54
CA ASP A 106 -14.68 -0.07 9.13
C ASP A 106 -13.80 -1.31 8.93
N TYR A 107 -14.14 -2.14 7.95
CA TYR A 107 -13.30 -3.28 7.56
C TYR A 107 -13.30 -3.49 6.06
N VAL A 108 -12.24 -4.14 5.58
CA VAL A 108 -12.10 -4.54 4.19
C VAL A 108 -11.74 -6.01 4.11
N VAL A 109 -12.25 -6.67 3.08
CA VAL A 109 -11.85 -8.02 2.70
C VAL A 109 -11.19 -7.96 1.33
N LEU A 110 -9.94 -8.40 1.30
CA LEU A 110 -9.11 -8.42 0.10
C LEU A 110 -8.84 -9.87 -0.30
N SER A 111 -8.55 -10.16 -1.57
CA SER A 111 -7.99 -11.45 -1.94
C SER A 111 -6.61 -11.64 -1.32
N ALA A 112 -6.25 -12.88 -0.97
CA ALA A 112 -4.88 -13.17 -0.56
C ALA A 112 -3.95 -13.17 -1.80
N VAL A 113 -2.77 -12.58 -1.64
CA VAL A 113 -1.68 -12.69 -2.63
C VAL A 113 -0.67 -13.68 -2.10
N ASP A 114 -0.39 -14.71 -2.88
CA ASP A 114 0.61 -15.70 -2.51
C ASP A 114 2.02 -15.14 -2.63
N GLY A 115 2.84 -15.45 -1.63
CA GLY A 115 4.22 -15.02 -1.58
C GLY A 115 4.74 -14.88 -0.17
N VAL A 116 5.95 -14.36 -0.08
CA VAL A 116 6.65 -14.04 1.17
C VAL A 116 7.05 -12.57 1.14
N THR A 117 7.19 -11.97 2.32
CA THR A 117 7.61 -10.57 2.40
C THR A 117 9.05 -10.43 1.92
N TRP A 118 9.38 -9.34 1.21
CA TRP A 118 10.76 -9.07 0.82
C TRP A 118 11.69 -9.08 2.03
N ASP A 119 11.27 -8.51 3.15
CA ASP A 119 12.08 -8.48 4.38
C ASP A 119 12.48 -9.89 4.85
N SER A 120 11.56 -10.87 4.80
CA SER A 120 11.83 -12.25 5.23
C SER A 120 12.87 -12.99 4.39
N VAL A 121 13.01 -12.62 3.11
CA VAL A 121 13.98 -13.25 2.19
C VAL A 121 15.16 -12.34 1.87
N ARG A 122 15.24 -11.14 2.45
CA ARG A 122 16.25 -10.15 2.08
C ARG A 122 17.67 -10.69 2.20
N SER A 123 17.95 -11.48 3.23
CA SER A 123 19.29 -12.05 3.50
C SER A 123 19.67 -13.21 2.57
N SER A 124 18.69 -13.86 1.93
CA SER A 124 18.93 -14.97 1.00
C SER A 124 18.95 -14.55 -0.47
N LEU A 125 18.63 -13.28 -0.78
CA LEU A 125 18.63 -12.77 -2.15
C LEU A 125 20.03 -12.38 -2.61
N GLU A 126 20.37 -12.79 -3.83
CA GLU A 126 21.55 -12.27 -4.53
C GLU A 126 21.38 -10.77 -4.87
N GLU A 127 22.49 -10.05 -5.04
CA GLU A 127 22.48 -8.62 -5.39
C GLU A 127 21.82 -8.35 -6.76
N SER A 128 22.02 -9.27 -7.72
CA SER A 128 21.38 -9.26 -9.04
C SER A 128 19.86 -9.30 -8.93
N SER A 129 19.34 -10.23 -8.14
CA SER A 129 17.91 -10.41 -7.85
C SER A 129 17.34 -9.20 -7.11
N THR A 130 18.05 -8.70 -6.09
CA THR A 130 17.67 -7.49 -5.35
C THR A 130 17.56 -6.27 -6.27
N SER A 131 18.51 -6.11 -7.18
CA SER A 131 18.51 -5.02 -8.16
C SER A 131 17.34 -5.12 -9.15
N ALA A 132 17.00 -6.33 -9.62
CA ALA A 132 15.86 -6.57 -10.49
C ALA A 132 14.53 -6.23 -9.78
N LEU A 133 14.33 -6.75 -8.57
CA LEU A 133 13.13 -6.47 -7.76
C LEU A 133 12.95 -4.97 -7.47
N ARG A 134 14.05 -4.23 -7.22
CA ARG A 134 14.00 -2.77 -7.01
C ARG A 134 13.53 -2.03 -8.26
N ARG A 135 14.00 -2.45 -9.45
CA ARG A 135 13.54 -1.87 -10.72
C ARG A 135 12.06 -2.12 -10.94
N GLU A 136 11.61 -3.34 -10.66
CA GLU A 136 10.21 -3.73 -10.80
C GLU A 136 9.31 -2.92 -9.85
N LEU A 137 9.69 -2.82 -8.57
CA LEU A 137 9.02 -1.97 -7.58
C LEU A 137 8.93 -0.51 -8.04
N GLY A 138 10.03 0.04 -8.57
CA GLY A 138 10.03 1.39 -9.15
C GLY A 138 9.05 1.53 -10.32
N GLY A 139 8.93 0.50 -11.16
CA GLY A 139 7.96 0.43 -12.24
C GLY A 139 6.51 0.40 -11.75
N TYR A 140 6.22 -0.33 -10.67
CA TYR A 140 4.89 -0.33 -10.03
C TYR A 140 4.54 1.03 -9.41
N LEU A 141 5.47 1.62 -8.67
CA LEU A 141 5.28 2.95 -8.07
C LEU A 141 5.04 4.02 -9.14
N ALA A 142 5.78 3.98 -10.26
CA ALA A 142 5.58 4.91 -11.37
C ALA A 142 4.18 4.79 -12.00
N ARG A 143 3.56 3.60 -12.01
CA ARG A 143 2.19 3.41 -12.49
C ARG A 143 1.16 3.91 -11.48
N LEU A 144 1.35 3.63 -10.20
CA LEU A 144 0.47 4.12 -9.14
C LEU A 144 0.45 5.65 -9.07
N HIS A 145 1.59 6.32 -9.24
CA HIS A 145 1.66 7.78 -9.25
C HIS A 145 0.96 8.46 -10.45
N ARG A 146 0.50 7.70 -11.45
CA ARG A 146 -0.29 8.23 -12.56
C ARG A 146 -1.79 8.22 -12.27
N VAL A 147 -2.21 7.59 -11.19
CA VAL A 147 -3.61 7.60 -10.76
C VAL A 147 -3.92 8.97 -10.17
N SER A 148 -4.79 9.72 -10.84
CA SER A 148 -5.28 10.99 -10.32
C SER A 148 -6.37 10.73 -9.27
N ASN A 149 -6.27 11.41 -8.12
CA ASN A 149 -7.36 11.42 -7.15
C ASN A 149 -8.32 12.57 -7.49
N PRO A 150 -9.57 12.30 -7.91
CA PRO A 150 -10.53 13.37 -8.21
C PRO A 150 -10.88 14.23 -6.98
N LYS A 151 -10.58 13.78 -5.75
CA LYS A 151 -10.74 14.56 -4.51
C LYS A 151 -9.51 15.37 -4.12
N SER A 152 -8.36 15.20 -4.79
CA SER A 152 -7.24 16.13 -4.58
C SER A 152 -7.55 17.42 -5.33
N THR A 153 -8.38 18.28 -4.73
CA THR A 153 -8.45 19.69 -5.11
C THR A 153 -7.18 20.38 -4.63
N THR A 154 -6.07 20.01 -5.24
CA THR A 154 -4.90 20.86 -5.37
C THR A 154 -4.68 20.95 -6.86
N PRO A 155 -4.76 22.14 -7.47
CA PRO A 155 -4.45 22.26 -8.90
C PRO A 155 -2.96 21.93 -9.07
N SER A 156 -2.64 20.67 -9.39
CA SER A 156 -1.32 20.29 -9.88
C SER A 156 -1.18 20.59 -11.38
N ASP A 157 -2.23 21.07 -12.04
CA ASP A 157 -2.17 21.72 -13.35
C ASP A 157 -1.72 23.17 -13.23
N THR A 158 -0.45 23.34 -12.87
CA THR A 158 0.40 24.29 -13.59
C THR A 158 1.68 23.55 -13.94
N ALA A 159 1.62 22.80 -15.04
CA ALA A 159 2.81 22.48 -15.82
C ALA A 159 3.43 23.79 -16.33
N SER A 160 4.21 24.46 -15.49
CA SER A 160 5.21 25.42 -15.94
C SER A 160 6.41 24.61 -16.45
N PRO A 161 6.87 24.84 -17.70
CA PRO A 161 7.97 24.07 -18.26
C PRO A 161 9.25 24.41 -17.51
N CYS A 162 9.91 23.37 -16.99
CA CYS A 162 11.29 23.32 -16.52
C CYS A 162 11.83 24.57 -15.78
N ARG A 163 11.81 24.51 -14.44
CA ARG A 163 12.94 25.03 -13.66
C ARG A 163 13.42 23.96 -12.68
N CYS A 164 14.64 23.52 -12.90
CA CYS A 164 15.45 22.81 -11.93
C CYS A 164 16.27 23.89 -11.20
N PRO A 165 15.92 24.30 -9.97
CA PRO A 165 16.86 25.01 -9.14
C PRO A 165 17.78 23.95 -8.54
N ALA A 166 19.00 23.88 -9.05
CA ALA A 166 20.09 23.13 -8.46
C ALA A 166 20.43 23.73 -7.08
N THR A 167 19.65 23.42 -6.06
CA THR A 167 20.02 23.64 -4.66
C THR A 167 19.22 22.65 -3.82
N ASN A 168 19.93 21.66 -3.25
CA ASN A 168 19.45 20.53 -2.45
C ASN A 168 19.27 19.20 -3.20
N CYS A 169 20.31 18.82 -3.97
CA CYS A 169 20.71 17.41 -4.00
C CYS A 169 21.04 16.98 -2.56
N TRP A 170 20.13 16.28 -1.89
CA TRP A 170 20.47 15.51 -0.70
C TRP A 170 21.41 14.38 -1.12
N THR A 171 22.71 14.60 -0.92
CA THR A 171 23.70 13.54 -0.89
C THR A 171 23.40 12.67 0.32
N TRP A 172 22.85 11.47 0.09
CA TRP A 172 22.88 10.41 1.08
C TRP A 172 24.31 9.87 1.13
N SER A 173 25.10 10.37 2.09
CA SER A 173 26.40 9.80 2.45
C SER A 173 26.18 8.67 3.46
N GLY A 174 25.76 7.51 2.96
CA GLY A 174 25.81 6.22 3.65
C GLY A 174 26.91 5.37 3.02
N GLY A 175 27.85 4.88 3.83
CA GLY A 175 29.16 4.42 3.40
C GLY A 175 29.17 3.26 2.40
N THR A 176 29.92 3.44 1.32
CA THR A 176 31.08 2.62 0.94
C THR A 176 31.77 3.36 -0.21
N GLY A 177 33.05 3.68 -0.04
CA GLY A 177 33.82 4.48 -0.99
C GLY A 177 34.06 3.76 -2.32
N ARG A 178 33.12 3.86 -3.27
CA ARG A 178 33.37 3.62 -4.69
C ARG A 178 32.77 4.73 -5.53
N ARG A 179 33.64 5.52 -6.16
CA ARG A 179 33.29 6.57 -7.13
C ARG A 179 32.86 5.88 -8.42
N TRP A 180 31.63 6.13 -8.87
CA TRP A 180 31.19 5.67 -10.19
C TRP A 180 31.96 6.43 -11.30
N PRO A 181 32.39 5.75 -12.38
CA PRO A 181 33.10 6.38 -13.50
C PRO A 181 32.21 7.40 -14.22
N ALA A 182 32.82 8.48 -14.72
CA ALA A 182 32.15 9.61 -15.35
C ALA A 182 31.29 9.24 -16.58
N SER A 183 31.50 8.06 -17.17
CA SER A 183 30.77 7.55 -18.33
C SER A 183 29.33 7.10 -18.05
N ALA A 184 28.92 6.94 -16.79
CA ALA A 184 27.54 6.58 -16.42
C ALA A 184 26.59 7.79 -16.31
N ARG A 185 27.10 9.03 -16.50
CA ARG A 185 26.27 10.24 -16.53
C ARG A 185 25.83 10.52 -17.95
N ARG A 186 24.66 10.00 -18.35
CA ARG A 186 23.99 10.47 -19.57
C ARG A 186 23.08 11.65 -19.23
N PRO A 187 23.25 12.83 -19.85
CA PRO A 187 22.38 13.97 -19.63
C PRO A 187 21.08 13.78 -20.43
N TRP A 188 19.97 13.53 -19.73
CA TRP A 188 18.63 13.75 -20.27
C TRP A 188 18.28 15.23 -20.06
N CYS A 189 18.58 16.05 -21.06
CA CYS A 189 17.90 17.32 -21.36
C CYS A 189 18.65 18.03 -22.49
N THR A 190 18.21 17.82 -23.72
CA THR A 190 18.53 18.72 -24.84
C THR A 190 17.23 19.38 -25.29
N SER A 191 16.95 20.57 -24.75
CA SER A 191 16.08 21.55 -25.38
C SER A 191 16.54 22.94 -24.96
N THR A 192 17.22 23.60 -25.89
CA THR A 192 17.62 25.02 -25.88
C THR A 192 16.39 25.92 -25.87
N CYS A 193 16.25 26.78 -24.85
CA CYS A 193 15.35 27.93 -24.88
C CYS A 193 16.15 29.17 -25.31
N GLY A 194 15.74 29.80 -26.41
CA GLY A 194 16.25 31.11 -26.86
C GLY A 194 15.74 32.27 -26.00
N PRO A 195 16.30 33.47 -26.13
CA PRO A 195 16.04 34.58 -25.21
C PRO A 195 14.68 35.22 -25.49
N ALA A 196 13.94 35.52 -24.42
CA ALA A 196 12.72 36.33 -24.47
C ALA A 196 13.09 37.81 -24.62
N THR A 197 12.60 38.43 -25.70
CA THR A 197 12.53 39.90 -25.82
C THR A 197 11.41 40.45 -24.93
N SER A 198 11.70 41.65 -24.43
CA SER A 198 11.02 42.45 -23.41
C SER A 198 9.52 42.70 -23.59
#